data_AF-B4K990-F1
#
_entry.id   AF-B4K990-F1
#
_cell.length_a   1.000
_cell.length_b   1.000
_cell.length_c   1.000
_cell.angle_alpha   90.00
_cell.angle_beta   90.00
_cell.angle_gamma   90.00
#
_symmetry.space_group_name_H-M   'P 1'
#
loop_
_entity.id
_entity.type
_entity.pdbx_description
1 polymer ?
#
loop_
_entity_poly.entity_id
_entity_poly.type
_entity_poly.pdbx_seq_one_letter_code
_entity_poly.pdbx_strand_id
1 'polypeptide(L)' 'MCLVAIFAVLFLFDFSIVYANMGFATLWYSHPRKYGQGSRCCRACSNRHGLIRKYGLNICRQCFREYANDIGFKKLD' A
#
# COMPACT_ATOMS: atom_id res chain seq x y z
N MET A 1 -52.26 -10.21 7.55
CA MET A 1 -51.36 -9.95 8.71
C MET A 1 -49.93 -10.47 8.49
N CYS A 2 -49.69 -11.60 7.80
CA CYS A 2 -48.32 -12.08 7.50
C CYS A 2 -47.57 -11.36 6.36
N LEU A 3 -48.25 -10.92 5.29
CA LEU A 3 -47.59 -10.29 4.12
C LEU A 3 -47.05 -8.87 4.35
N VAL A 4 -47.69 -8.10 5.24
CA VAL A 4 -47.27 -6.71 5.56
C VAL A 4 -45.97 -6.70 6.38
N ALA A 5 -45.73 -7.76 7.17
CA ALA A 5 -44.49 -7.94 7.92
C ALA A 5 -43.30 -8.28 7.00
N ILE A 6 -43.51 -9.02 5.92
CA ILE A 6 -42.44 -9.38 4.95
C ILE A 6 -41.98 -8.14 4.17
N PHE A 7 -42.91 -7.27 3.77
CA PHE A 7 -42.58 -6.02 3.08
C PHE A 7 -41.79 -5.05 3.99
N ALA A 8 -42.14 -4.97 5.27
CA ALA A 8 -41.42 -4.13 6.25
C ALA A 8 -40.01 -4.66 6.57
N VAL A 9 -39.81 -5.98 6.60
CA VAL A 9 -38.47 -6.58 6.84
C VAL A 9 -37.54 -6.38 5.65
N LEU A 10 -38.03 -6.46 4.40
CA LEU A 10 -37.25 -6.10 3.21
C LEU A 10 -36.95 -4.59 3.16
N PHE A 11 -37.92 -3.72 3.43
CA PHE A 11 -37.72 -2.26 3.41
C PHE A 11 -36.78 -1.75 4.52
N LEU A 12 -36.68 -2.44 5.66
CA LEU A 12 -35.74 -2.12 6.75
C LEU A 12 -34.39 -2.84 6.64
N PHE A 13 -34.29 -3.95 5.90
CA PHE A 13 -32.99 -4.55 5.54
C PHE A 13 -32.23 -3.67 4.53
N ASP A 14 -32.94 -2.96 3.64
CA ASP A 14 -32.31 -1.98 2.73
C ASP A 14 -31.99 -0.64 3.42
N PHE A 15 -32.77 -0.20 4.43
CA PHE A 15 -32.57 1.10 5.08
C PHE A 15 -31.30 1.17 5.98
N SER A 16 -30.81 0.04 6.49
CA SER A 16 -29.52 -0.02 7.21
C SER A 16 -28.31 -0.17 6.27
N ILE A 17 -28.49 -0.62 5.02
CA ILE A 17 -27.38 -0.83 4.07
C ILE A 17 -26.88 0.50 3.47
N VAL A 18 -27.73 1.55 3.43
CA VAL A 18 -27.37 2.84 2.81
C VAL A 18 -26.61 3.78 3.76
N TYR A 19 -26.74 3.65 5.08
CA TYR A 19 -26.17 4.59 6.06
C TYR A 19 -24.76 4.25 6.59
N ALA A 20 -24.16 3.14 6.16
CA ALA A 20 -22.73 2.88 6.39
C ALA A 20 -21.89 3.58 5.31
N ASN A 21 -22.05 4.89 5.17
CA ASN A 21 -21.09 5.73 4.45
C ASN A 21 -19.86 5.89 5.34
N MET A 22 -19.11 4.80 5.48
CA MET A 22 -17.94 4.68 6.33
C MET A 22 -16.83 5.52 5.70
N GLY A 23 -16.73 6.79 6.08
CA GLY A 23 -15.69 7.71 5.60
C GLY A 23 -14.26 7.16 5.78
N PHE A 24 -14.04 6.26 6.73
CA PHE A 24 -12.79 5.51 6.86
C PHE A 24 -12.46 4.67 5.62
N ALA A 25 -13.45 3.96 5.07
CA ALA A 25 -13.26 3.05 3.94
C ALA A 25 -12.89 3.79 2.64
N THR A 26 -13.36 5.02 2.47
CA THR A 26 -13.08 5.84 1.28
C THR A 26 -11.85 6.75 1.44
N LEU A 27 -11.52 7.14 2.68
CA LEU A 27 -10.38 8.04 2.96
C LEU A 27 -9.05 7.30 3.15
N TRP A 28 -9.08 6.05 3.62
CA TRP A 28 -7.86 5.27 3.85
C TRP A 28 -7.07 5.04 2.56
N TYR A 29 -5.78 5.36 2.57
CA TYR A 29 -4.90 5.21 1.40
C TYR A 29 -5.37 5.99 0.14
N SER A 30 -6.24 7.00 0.30
CA SER A 30 -6.78 7.80 -0.80
C SER A 30 -5.70 8.48 -1.68
N HIS A 31 -4.57 8.90 -1.09
CA HIS A 31 -3.51 9.54 -1.86
C HIS A 31 -2.76 8.55 -2.76
N PRO A 32 -2.68 8.79 -4.09
CA PRO A 32 -1.99 7.91 -5.01
C PRO A 32 -0.47 7.89 -4.74
N ARG A 33 0.13 6.69 -4.61
CA ARG A 33 1.58 6.49 -4.37
C ARG A 33 2.31 5.90 -5.56
N LYS A 34 1.91 6.27 -6.78
CA LYS A 34 2.52 5.78 -8.03
C LYS A 34 3.93 6.37 -8.27
N TYR A 35 4.21 7.55 -7.70
CA TYR A 35 5.44 8.31 -7.95
C TYR A 35 5.99 8.98 -6.69
N GLY A 36 7.18 9.59 -6.81
CA GLY A 36 7.88 10.26 -5.70
C GLY A 36 8.61 9.32 -4.76
N GLN A 37 9.19 9.86 -3.69
CA GLN A 37 9.98 9.11 -2.73
C GLN A 37 9.14 8.12 -1.90
N GLY A 38 7.88 8.46 -1.62
CA GLY A 38 6.95 7.61 -0.88
C GLY A 38 6.50 6.34 -1.62
N SER A 39 6.66 6.31 -2.95
CA SER A 39 6.21 5.20 -3.80
C SER A 39 7.10 3.96 -3.74
N ARG A 40 8.39 4.14 -3.41
CA ARG A 40 9.41 3.10 -3.50
C ARG A 40 10.09 2.92 -2.16
N CYS A 41 10.39 1.66 -1.83
CA CYS A 41 11.14 1.28 -0.66
C CYS A 41 12.31 0.36 -1.05
N CYS A 42 13.31 0.29 -0.18
CA CYS A 42 14.38 -0.70 -0.33
C CYS A 42 13.83 -2.11 -0.18
N ARG A 43 14.32 -3.04 -1.01
CA ARG A 43 13.95 -4.47 -0.95
C ARG A 43 14.35 -5.15 0.36
N ALA A 44 15.46 -4.74 1.00
CA ALA A 44 15.97 -5.34 2.23
C ALA A 44 15.52 -4.58 3.49
N CYS A 45 15.82 -3.27 3.56
CA CYS A 45 15.62 -2.46 4.76
C CYS A 45 14.22 -1.82 4.86
N SER A 46 13.38 -1.89 3.81
CA SER A 46 12.09 -1.17 3.67
C SER A 46 12.15 0.37 3.80
N ASN A 47 13.34 0.92 4.04
CA ASN A 47 13.57 2.36 4.12
C ASN A 47 13.34 3.02 2.75
N ARG A 48 12.77 4.22 2.77
CA ARG A 48 12.49 5.04 1.59
C ARG A 48 13.62 6.03 1.28
N HIS A 49 14.54 6.23 2.22
CA HIS A 49 15.65 7.16 2.08
C HIS A 49 16.87 6.50 1.43
N GLY A 50 17.60 7.27 0.61
CA GLY A 50 18.89 6.83 0.07
C GLY A 50 18.80 5.60 -0.83
N LEU A 51 17.70 5.45 -1.58
CA LEU A 51 17.47 4.35 -2.49
C LEU A 51 18.32 4.50 -3.76
N ILE A 52 19.17 3.52 -4.04
CA ILE A 52 19.91 3.39 -5.29
C ILE A 52 18.98 2.77 -6.33
N ARG A 53 18.65 3.56 -7.35
CA ARG A 53 17.70 3.21 -8.42
C ARG A 53 18.39 2.79 -9.72
N LYS A 54 19.72 2.83 -9.76
CA LYS A 54 20.50 2.45 -10.94
C LYS A 54 20.43 0.94 -11.14
N TYR A 55 20.37 0.50 -12.40
CA TYR A 55 20.36 -0.92 -12.78
C TYR A 55 19.21 -1.75 -12.19
N GLY A 56 18.12 -1.12 -11.74
CA GLY A 56 16.94 -1.83 -11.21
C GLY A 56 17.11 -2.48 -9.82
N LEU A 57 18.23 -2.20 -9.13
CA LEU A 57 18.54 -2.76 -7.81
C LEU A 57 17.46 -2.43 -6.77
N ASN A 58 17.06 -1.15 -6.65
CA ASN A 58 16.11 -0.66 -5.64
C ASN A 58 16.54 -1.03 -4.20
N ILE A 59 17.80 -0.74 -3.86
CA ILE A 59 18.41 -1.05 -2.56
C ILE A 59 18.88 0.26 -1.89
N CYS A 60 18.77 0.38 -0.56
CA CYS A 60 19.28 1.52 0.19
C CYS A 60 20.82 1.54 0.23
N ARG A 61 21.45 2.71 0.28
CA ARG A 61 22.93 2.85 0.25
C ARG A 61 23.66 2.08 1.36
N GLN A 62 23.00 1.83 2.49
CA GLN A 62 23.54 1.03 3.60
C GLN A 62 23.58 -0.45 3.20
N CYS A 63 22.43 -1.01 2.83
CA CYS A 63 22.35 -2.39 2.34
C CYS A 63 23.19 -2.64 1.08
N PHE A 64 23.37 -1.64 0.21
CA PHE A 64 24.26 -1.81 -0.94
C PHE A 64 25.70 -2.11 -0.52
N ARG A 65 26.20 -1.54 0.58
CA ARG A 65 27.57 -1.82 1.06
C ARG A 65 27.71 -3.21 1.65
N GLU A 66 26.64 -3.76 2.22
CA GLU A 66 26.59 -5.12 2.75
C GLU A 66 26.57 -6.15 1.61
N TYR A 67 25.69 -5.94 0.62
CA TYR A 67 25.50 -6.88 -0.49
C TYR A 67 26.40 -6.62 -1.71
N ALA A 68 27.25 -5.59 -1.70
CA ALA A 68 28.08 -5.24 -2.86
C ALA A 68 28.92 -6.42 -3.36
N ASN A 69 29.54 -7.15 -2.43
CA ASN A 69 30.38 -8.29 -2.75
C ASN A 69 29.57 -9.46 -3.35
N ASP A 70 28.38 -9.74 -2.82
CA ASP A 70 27.51 -10.84 -3.28
C ASP A 70 26.91 -10.56 -4.66
N ILE A 71 26.62 -9.29 -4.96
CA ILE A 71 26.16 -8.86 -6.28
C ILE A 71 27.31 -8.90 -7.31
N GLY A 72 28.57 -8.98 -6.85
CA GLY A 72 29.75 -9.03 -7.69
C GLY A 72 30.37 -7.66 -7.98
N PHE A 73 29.98 -6.61 -7.26
CA PHE A 73 30.67 -5.32 -7.32
C PHE A 73 32.02 -5.44 -6.60
N LYS A 74 33.11 -5.24 -7.33
CA LYS A 74 34.47 -5.15 -6.78
C LYS A 74 34.93 -3.71 -6.83
N LYS A 75 35.58 -3.26 -5.76
CA LYS A 75 36.31 -1.99 -5.78
C LYS A 75 37.59 -2.24 -6.59
N LEU A 76 37.64 -1.70 -7.80
CA LEU A 76 38.92 -1.43 -8.46
C LEU A 76 39.30 0.00 -8.10
N ASP A 77 40.51 0.16 -7.58
CA ASP A 77 41.07 1.46 -7.24
C ASP A 77 41.49 2.25 -8.49
#